data_AF-A0A8J4GXI8-F1
#
_entry.id   AF-A0A8J4GXI8-F1
#
_cell.length_a   1.000
_cell.length_b   1.000
_cell.length_c   1.000
_cell.angle_alpha   90.00
_cell.angle_beta   90.00
_cell.angle_gamma   90.00
#
_symmetry.space_group_name_H-M   'P 1'
#
loop_
_entity.id
_entity.type
_entity.pdbx_description
1 polymer ?
#
loop_
_entity_poly.entity_id
_entity_poly.type
_entity_poly.pdbx_seq_one_letter_code
_entity_poly.pdbx_strand_id
1 'polypeptide(L)'
;GSKSLGGGAGGTGSKSLGGSLSTATTTAASAAAATTSGADGTLYDGAFAAQALGLPPPPLDRRRGWNDVILLAFAFVVTICKYAKFWYFNMLVLASLAGFFVSPFFLVFHFTIYFLDFDSGKQLVMAIQRSGMNILNTFVLAVLAIYTFAVVTFLVFKEPTQADKGDGPPCATFYQCMGAHMLTGIMGDISNLFNSDLWDTVPESVNEDGLQQARTIFVLFFFMIWNFVLSNIFVGLIASAFEAIRDDQNTITSDRLSKCLICSQDMYLFNEKIQGGFEEHILKQHNALWYVFFLHHLRATAVEDYTGAESVVRAVLDNAKTTTDKGTWLPVSKSLAVMHAAELAAAREGGPAPT
;
A
#
# COMPACT_ATOMS: atom_id res chain seq x y z
N GLY A 1 1.83 66.11 8.56
CA GLY A 1 2.79 66.26 9.67
C GLY A 1 3.88 65.23 9.50
N SER A 2 5.12 65.69 9.44
CA SER A 2 6.41 64.97 9.29
C SER A 2 6.69 64.01 10.47
N LYS A 3 7.59 63.00 10.42
CA LYS A 3 9.06 62.97 10.14
C LYS A 3 9.50 61.49 9.90
N SER A 4 10.31 61.15 8.88
CA SER A 4 11.80 61.09 8.79
C SER A 4 12.41 59.80 9.40
N LEU A 5 13.47 59.12 8.92
CA LEU A 5 14.48 59.31 7.87
C LEU A 5 15.39 58.06 7.81
N GLY A 6 16.02 57.79 6.64
CA GLY A 6 17.31 57.06 6.48
C GLY A 6 17.22 55.65 5.88
N GLY A 7 17.95 55.25 4.82
CA GLY A 7 18.93 55.93 3.96
C GLY A 7 19.66 54.92 3.05
N GLY A 8 19.76 55.26 1.74
CA GLY A 8 20.79 54.92 0.73
C GLY A 8 21.07 53.46 0.33
N ALA A 9 21.63 53.11 -0.84
CA ALA A 9 21.75 53.67 -2.19
C ALA A 9 22.68 52.71 -2.98
N GLY A 10 22.43 52.52 -4.28
CA GLY A 10 23.38 51.97 -5.27
C GLY A 10 23.04 50.56 -5.78
N GLY A 11 22.89 50.27 -7.07
CA GLY A 11 23.29 51.02 -8.27
C GLY A 11 24.09 50.11 -9.21
N THR A 12 23.39 49.63 -10.23
CA THR A 12 23.78 48.84 -11.42
C THR A 12 25.07 49.23 -12.16
N GLY A 13 25.70 48.29 -12.90
CA GLY A 13 26.42 48.63 -14.15
C GLY A 13 27.55 47.72 -14.67
N SER A 14 27.18 46.84 -15.60
CA SER A 14 27.93 46.07 -16.64
C SER A 14 29.27 46.60 -17.22
N LYS A 15 30.17 45.66 -17.60
CA LYS A 15 30.85 45.46 -18.92
C LYS A 15 31.90 44.31 -18.80
N SER A 16 31.81 43.17 -19.49
CA SER A 16 32.03 42.84 -20.92
C SER A 16 33.51 42.85 -21.37
N LEU A 17 34.02 41.69 -21.80
CA LEU A 17 35.00 41.38 -22.90
C LEU A 17 35.71 40.05 -22.56
N GLY A 18 35.86 39.01 -23.39
CA GLY A 18 35.52 38.74 -24.79
C GLY A 18 36.40 37.57 -25.31
N GLY A 19 35.86 36.74 -26.23
CA GLY A 19 36.59 35.84 -27.15
C GLY A 19 36.96 34.44 -26.61
N SER A 20 36.83 33.33 -27.34
CA SER A 20 36.45 33.11 -28.74
C SER A 20 35.90 31.69 -28.97
N LEU A 21 35.25 31.56 -30.12
CA LEU A 21 34.46 30.47 -30.67
C LEU A 21 35.35 29.48 -31.44
N SER A 22 35.12 28.16 -31.35
CA SER A 22 35.14 27.31 -32.56
C SER A 22 34.40 25.99 -32.35
N THR A 23 33.36 25.84 -33.15
CA THR A 23 32.67 24.63 -33.63
C THR A 23 33.58 23.45 -33.99
N ALA A 24 33.17 22.21 -33.68
CA ALA A 24 33.19 21.09 -34.63
C ALA A 24 32.48 19.85 -34.07
N THR A 25 31.87 19.14 -35.01
CA THR A 25 30.90 18.06 -34.92
C THR A 25 31.57 16.68 -34.77
N THR A 26 30.73 15.67 -34.52
CA THR A 26 30.82 14.25 -34.95
C THR A 26 31.60 13.19 -34.15
N THR A 27 30.84 12.10 -33.92
CA THR A 27 31.19 10.66 -34.00
C THR A 27 31.99 9.97 -32.90
N ALA A 28 31.26 9.10 -32.19
CA ALA A 28 31.44 7.65 -32.12
C ALA A 28 32.78 7.02 -31.67
N ALA A 29 32.59 5.98 -30.86
CA ALA A 29 33.34 4.73 -30.79
C ALA A 29 34.45 4.57 -29.74
N SER A 30 34.21 3.54 -28.92
CA SER A 30 35.13 2.47 -28.52
C SER A 30 36.36 2.78 -27.66
N ALA A 31 36.28 2.28 -26.42
CA ALA A 31 37.22 1.34 -25.80
C ALA A 31 38.58 1.10 -26.52
N ALA A 32 39.68 1.39 -25.84
CA ALA A 32 40.53 0.40 -25.17
C ALA A 32 41.92 0.97 -24.80
N ALA A 33 42.28 0.80 -23.53
CA ALA A 33 43.59 0.49 -22.95
C ALA A 33 44.89 1.10 -23.53
N ALA A 34 45.63 1.83 -22.67
CA ALA A 34 47.00 1.48 -22.26
C ALA A 34 47.57 2.46 -21.21
N THR A 35 47.82 1.92 -20.01
CA THR A 35 48.96 2.11 -19.08
C THR A 35 49.87 3.34 -19.14
N THR A 36 50.07 3.95 -17.95
CA THR A 36 51.33 4.30 -17.20
C THR A 36 51.04 5.57 -16.38
N SER A 37 51.45 5.86 -15.15
CA SER A 37 52.29 5.28 -14.09
C SER A 37 52.38 6.37 -13.01
N GLY A 38 52.46 6.04 -11.71
CA GLY A 38 52.74 7.00 -10.61
C GLY A 38 51.58 7.09 -9.62
N ALA A 39 51.59 6.31 -8.54
CA ALA A 39 52.25 6.57 -7.25
C ALA A 39 51.30 7.28 -6.26
N ASP A 40 51.04 6.56 -5.16
CA ASP A 40 50.39 6.92 -3.90
C ASP A 40 48.88 7.21 -3.86
N GLY A 41 48.16 6.37 -3.10
CA GLY A 41 46.83 6.71 -2.56
C GLY A 41 45.81 5.57 -2.52
N THR A 42 45.99 4.62 -1.61
CA THR A 42 44.91 3.81 -0.97
C THR A 42 43.84 3.19 -1.89
N LEU A 43 44.15 2.03 -2.48
CA LEU A 43 43.12 1.06 -2.86
C LEU A 43 43.32 -0.19 -2.00
N TYR A 44 42.32 -0.52 -1.20
CA TYR A 44 42.31 -1.71 -0.36
C TYR A 44 42.36 -2.96 -1.25
N ASP A 45 43.57 -3.50 -1.44
CA ASP A 45 43.77 -4.82 -2.04
C ASP A 45 43.32 -5.89 -1.02
N GLY A 46 42.02 -6.20 -1.02
CA GLY A 46 41.43 -7.30 -0.25
C GLY A 46 42.07 -8.67 -0.55
N ALA A 47 42.87 -8.77 -1.61
CA ALA A 47 43.66 -9.95 -1.94
C ALA A 47 44.83 -10.19 -0.95
N PHE A 48 45.47 -9.14 -0.45
CA PHE A 48 46.62 -9.28 0.47
C PHE A 48 46.17 -9.68 1.88
N ALA A 49 45.01 -9.18 2.32
CA ALA A 49 44.40 -9.56 3.61
C ALA A 49 43.89 -11.01 3.60
N ALA A 50 43.32 -11.49 2.49
CA ALA A 50 42.86 -12.88 2.35
C ALA A 50 44.02 -13.89 2.39
N GLN A 51 45.18 -13.53 1.83
CA GLN A 51 46.36 -14.39 1.79
C GLN A 51 47.13 -14.44 3.12
N ALA A 52 47.04 -13.40 3.96
CA ALA A 52 47.59 -13.39 5.32
C ALA A 52 46.78 -14.24 6.32
N LEU A 53 45.51 -14.52 6.01
CA LEU A 53 44.56 -15.23 6.89
C LEU A 53 44.36 -16.72 6.52
N GLY A 54 45.08 -17.25 5.53
CA GLY A 54 44.96 -18.66 5.11
C GLY A 54 43.58 -19.05 4.56
N LEU A 55 42.74 -18.06 4.23
CA LEU A 55 41.43 -18.28 3.65
C LEU A 55 41.60 -18.78 2.20
N PRO A 56 40.89 -19.84 1.77
CA PRO A 56 40.87 -20.20 0.36
C PRO A 56 40.38 -18.98 -0.44
N PRO A 57 41.08 -18.57 -1.50
CA PRO A 57 40.65 -17.43 -2.29
C PRO A 57 39.22 -17.68 -2.81
N PRO A 58 38.36 -16.64 -2.90
CA PRO A 58 37.08 -16.79 -3.56
C PRO A 58 37.33 -17.42 -4.93
N PRO A 59 36.52 -18.40 -5.37
CA PRO A 59 36.80 -19.19 -6.56
C PRO A 59 37.13 -18.26 -7.73
N LEU A 60 38.40 -18.24 -8.11
CA LEU A 60 38.87 -17.54 -9.30
C LEU A 60 38.26 -18.25 -10.50
N ASP A 61 37.50 -17.47 -11.26
CA ASP A 61 37.10 -17.78 -12.63
C ASP A 61 36.02 -18.86 -12.83
N ARG A 62 34.77 -18.55 -12.46
CA ARG A 62 33.70 -18.79 -13.44
C ARG A 62 33.64 -17.54 -14.30
N ARG A 63 34.34 -17.54 -15.44
CA ARG A 63 34.22 -16.49 -16.46
C ARG A 63 32.73 -16.37 -16.75
N ARG A 64 32.07 -15.31 -16.25
CA ARG A 64 30.64 -15.10 -16.48
C ARG A 64 30.46 -15.09 -17.99
N GLY A 65 29.90 -16.18 -18.52
CA GLY A 65 29.68 -16.28 -19.95
C GLY A 65 28.71 -15.18 -20.35
N TRP A 66 28.65 -14.85 -21.65
CA TRP A 66 27.61 -13.96 -22.17
C TRP A 66 26.21 -14.41 -21.73
N ASN A 67 25.99 -15.71 -21.59
CA ASN A 67 24.75 -16.28 -21.06
C ASN A 67 24.49 -15.93 -19.58
N ASP A 68 25.51 -15.88 -18.72
CA ASP A 68 25.34 -15.47 -17.31
C ASP A 68 25.04 -13.97 -17.22
N VAL A 69 25.62 -13.15 -18.12
CA VAL A 69 25.34 -11.71 -18.21
C VAL A 69 23.93 -11.46 -18.73
N ILE A 70 23.50 -12.18 -19.77
CA ILE A 70 22.14 -12.11 -20.31
C ILE A 70 21.13 -12.59 -19.27
N LEU A 71 21.41 -13.67 -18.55
CA LEU A 71 20.55 -14.17 -17.48
C LEU A 71 20.44 -13.17 -16.33
N LEU A 72 21.56 -12.53 -15.94
CA LEU A 72 21.57 -11.50 -14.92
C LEU A 72 20.79 -10.24 -15.37
N ALA A 73 20.97 -9.83 -16.62
CA ALA A 73 20.23 -8.72 -17.22
C ALA A 73 18.73 -9.02 -17.29
N PHE A 74 18.35 -10.23 -17.72
CA PHE A 74 16.97 -10.68 -17.73
C PHE A 74 16.36 -10.73 -16.33
N ALA A 75 17.07 -11.31 -15.36
CA ALA A 75 16.64 -11.35 -13.96
C ALA A 75 16.47 -9.93 -13.38
N PHE A 76 17.37 -9.01 -13.72
CA PHE A 76 17.29 -7.61 -13.32
C PHE A 76 16.07 -6.92 -13.94
N VAL A 77 15.83 -7.09 -15.24
CA VAL A 77 14.64 -6.53 -15.93
C VAL A 77 13.35 -7.10 -15.34
N VAL A 78 13.27 -8.41 -15.11
CA VAL A 78 12.11 -9.03 -14.48
C VAL A 78 11.89 -8.49 -13.06
N THR A 79 12.96 -8.25 -12.30
CA THR A 79 12.88 -7.67 -10.95
C THR A 79 12.33 -6.24 -11.01
N ILE A 80 12.82 -5.42 -11.95
CA ILE A 80 12.31 -4.06 -12.18
C ILE A 80 10.83 -4.09 -12.57
N CYS A 81 10.45 -4.94 -13.52
CA CYS A 81 9.07 -5.06 -13.98
C CYS A 81 8.11 -5.48 -12.84
N LYS A 82 8.57 -6.26 -11.87
CA LYS A 82 7.77 -6.68 -10.71
C LYS A 82 7.72 -5.65 -9.59
N TYR A 83 8.64 -4.70 -9.53
CA TYR A 83 8.72 -3.78 -8.40
C TYR A 83 7.72 -2.63 -8.56
N ALA A 84 6.57 -2.73 -7.89
CA ALA A 84 5.48 -1.76 -8.01
C ALA A 84 5.91 -0.31 -7.69
N LYS A 85 6.79 -0.12 -6.70
CA LYS A 85 7.31 1.23 -6.35
C LYS A 85 8.16 1.82 -7.48
N PHE A 86 8.88 1.01 -8.26
CA PHE A 86 9.66 1.51 -9.39
C PHE A 86 8.73 2.12 -10.45
N TRP A 87 7.64 1.44 -10.78
CA TRP A 87 6.64 1.95 -11.72
C TRP A 87 5.94 3.20 -11.22
N TYR A 88 5.59 3.24 -9.94
CA TYR A 88 5.02 4.42 -9.30
C TYR A 88 5.93 5.65 -9.44
N PHE A 89 7.21 5.55 -9.09
CA PHE A 89 8.15 6.67 -9.23
C PHE A 89 8.39 7.05 -10.70
N ASN A 90 8.48 6.07 -11.60
CA ASN A 90 8.61 6.34 -13.04
C ASN A 90 7.39 7.08 -13.60
N MET A 91 6.17 6.71 -13.17
CA MET A 91 4.95 7.41 -13.57
C MET A 91 4.97 8.87 -13.10
N LEU A 92 5.42 9.14 -11.88
CA LEU A 92 5.53 10.51 -11.36
C LEU A 92 6.53 11.34 -12.17
N VAL A 93 7.72 10.79 -12.44
CA VAL A 93 8.72 11.47 -13.27
C VAL A 93 8.20 11.74 -14.68
N LEU A 94 7.52 10.77 -15.29
CA LEU A 94 6.90 10.94 -16.60
C LEU A 94 5.80 12.01 -16.56
N ALA A 95 5.01 12.07 -15.50
CA ALA A 95 4.01 13.11 -15.29
C ALA A 95 4.66 14.50 -15.12
N SER A 96 5.83 14.60 -14.47
CA SER A 96 6.58 15.86 -14.39
C SER A 96 7.09 16.31 -15.77
N LEU A 97 7.62 15.37 -16.56
CA LEU A 97 8.08 15.65 -17.94
C LEU A 97 6.91 16.07 -18.84
N ALA A 98 5.79 15.34 -18.80
CA ALA A 98 4.57 15.69 -19.54
C ALA A 98 3.98 17.02 -19.07
N GLY A 99 4.11 17.34 -17.78
CA GLY A 99 3.73 18.63 -17.19
C GLY A 99 4.47 19.81 -17.82
N PHE A 100 5.77 19.62 -18.09
CA PHE A 100 6.62 20.63 -18.70
C PHE A 100 6.46 20.72 -20.22
N PHE A 101 6.45 19.57 -20.92
CA PHE A 101 6.48 19.54 -22.38
C PHE A 101 5.11 19.60 -23.06
N VAL A 102 4.03 19.15 -22.41
CA VAL A 102 2.70 19.01 -23.03
C VAL A 102 1.70 19.98 -22.42
N SER A 103 1.39 19.84 -21.13
CA SER A 103 0.47 20.74 -20.43
C SER A 103 0.61 20.64 -18.91
N PRO A 104 0.39 21.74 -18.16
CA PRO A 104 0.43 21.72 -16.70
C PRO A 104 -0.57 20.74 -16.04
N PHE A 105 -1.59 20.28 -16.77
CA PHE A 105 -2.58 19.32 -16.27
C PHE A 105 -1.96 18.03 -15.72
N PHE A 106 -0.86 17.56 -16.32
CA PHE A 106 -0.20 16.33 -15.85
C PHE A 106 0.39 16.43 -14.44
N LEU A 107 0.54 17.64 -13.89
CA LEU A 107 0.97 17.82 -12.50
C LEU A 107 -0.07 17.28 -11.49
N VAL A 108 -1.35 17.18 -11.87
CA VAL A 108 -2.42 16.61 -11.02
C VAL A 108 -2.11 15.17 -10.58
N PHE A 109 -1.40 14.39 -11.39
CA PHE A 109 -1.02 13.02 -11.04
C PHE A 109 -0.12 12.94 -9.79
N HIS A 110 0.57 14.03 -9.42
CA HIS A 110 1.36 14.08 -8.19
C HIS A 110 0.49 14.06 -6.93
N PHE A 111 -0.82 14.36 -7.01
CA PHE A 111 -1.72 14.15 -5.87
C PHE A 111 -1.86 12.68 -5.48
N THR A 112 -1.49 11.74 -6.35
CA THR A 112 -1.40 10.32 -6.01
C THR A 112 -0.42 10.06 -4.85
N ILE A 113 0.59 10.93 -4.66
CA ILE A 113 1.51 10.88 -3.52
C ILE A 113 0.75 10.95 -2.19
N TYR A 114 -0.29 11.78 -2.11
CA TYR A 114 -1.12 11.87 -0.91
C TYR A 114 -1.76 10.51 -0.56
N PHE A 115 -2.29 9.81 -1.56
CA PHE A 115 -2.99 8.54 -1.35
C PHE A 115 -2.06 7.35 -1.09
N LEU A 116 -0.84 7.36 -1.64
CA LEU A 116 0.07 6.20 -1.57
C LEU A 116 1.16 6.32 -0.50
N ASP A 117 1.61 7.54 -0.17
CA ASP A 117 2.74 7.74 0.76
C ASP A 117 2.30 8.20 2.16
N PHE A 118 1.21 8.97 2.28
CA PHE A 118 0.70 9.40 3.59
C PHE A 118 -0.20 8.36 4.24
N ASP A 119 -0.11 8.24 5.57
CA ASP A 119 -0.81 7.20 6.32
C ASP A 119 -2.34 7.34 6.25
N SER A 120 -2.87 8.57 6.27
CA SER A 120 -4.30 8.82 6.09
C SER A 120 -4.80 8.37 4.72
N GLY A 121 -4.02 8.61 3.67
CA GLY A 121 -4.34 8.20 2.30
C GLY A 121 -4.29 6.67 2.13
N LYS A 122 -3.27 6.02 2.68
CA LYS A 122 -3.12 4.57 2.64
C LYS A 122 -4.30 3.85 3.30
N GLN A 123 -4.79 4.36 4.43
CA GLN A 123 -5.96 3.77 5.09
C GLN A 123 -7.19 3.77 4.17
N LEU A 124 -7.43 4.86 3.45
CA LEU A 124 -8.51 4.93 2.46
C LEU A 124 -8.32 3.94 1.31
N VAL A 125 -7.10 3.86 0.75
CA VAL A 125 -6.79 2.92 -0.34
C VAL A 125 -6.93 1.47 0.13
N MET A 126 -6.46 1.14 1.34
CA MET A 126 -6.61 -0.19 1.93
C MET A 126 -8.08 -0.56 2.17
N ALA A 127 -8.92 0.39 2.61
CA ALA A 127 -10.35 0.16 2.79
C ALA A 127 -11.03 -0.21 1.47
N ILE A 128 -10.73 0.54 0.41
CA ILE A 128 -11.24 0.27 -0.93
C ILE A 128 -10.70 -1.06 -1.46
N GLN A 129 -9.44 -1.41 -1.24
CA GLN A 129 -8.87 -2.67 -1.72
C GLN A 129 -9.45 -3.90 -1.00
N ARG A 130 -9.72 -3.79 0.31
CA ARG A 130 -10.24 -4.90 1.11
C ARG A 130 -11.67 -5.28 0.72
N SER A 131 -12.54 -4.29 0.51
CA SER A 131 -13.95 -4.50 0.15
C SER A 131 -14.23 -4.29 -1.34
N GLY A 132 -13.22 -3.96 -2.14
CA GLY A 132 -13.38 -3.49 -3.52
C GLY A 132 -14.11 -4.48 -4.43
N MET A 133 -13.87 -5.78 -4.26
CA MET A 133 -14.59 -6.81 -5.01
C MET A 133 -16.09 -6.84 -4.65
N ASN A 134 -16.41 -6.71 -3.36
CA ASN A 134 -17.80 -6.70 -2.89
C ASN A 134 -18.51 -5.42 -3.35
N ILE A 135 -17.83 -4.28 -3.27
CA ILE A 135 -18.32 -2.99 -3.78
C ILE A 135 -18.58 -3.08 -5.28
N LEU A 136 -17.65 -3.65 -6.06
CA LEU A 136 -17.80 -3.83 -7.50
C LEU A 136 -18.98 -4.74 -7.84
N ASN A 137 -19.10 -5.90 -7.18
CA ASN A 137 -20.23 -6.82 -7.40
C ASN A 137 -21.58 -6.16 -7.07
N THR A 138 -21.63 -5.38 -6.00
CA THR A 138 -22.84 -4.65 -5.58
C THR A 138 -23.17 -3.53 -6.57
N PHE A 139 -22.16 -2.82 -7.07
CA PHE A 139 -22.33 -1.81 -8.11
C PHE A 139 -22.84 -2.44 -9.42
N VAL A 140 -22.31 -3.59 -9.84
CA VAL A 140 -22.79 -4.33 -11.02
C VAL A 140 -24.26 -4.73 -10.85
N LEU A 141 -24.64 -5.23 -9.67
CA LEU A 141 -26.04 -5.54 -9.35
C LEU A 141 -26.92 -4.28 -9.44
N ALA A 142 -26.46 -3.15 -8.92
CA ALA A 142 -27.17 -1.88 -8.96
C ALA A 142 -27.37 -1.37 -10.40
N VAL A 143 -26.34 -1.48 -11.24
CA VAL A 143 -26.41 -1.16 -12.68
C VAL A 143 -27.40 -2.08 -13.40
N LEU A 144 -27.39 -3.38 -13.09
CA LEU A 144 -28.32 -4.34 -13.68
C LEU A 144 -29.77 -4.06 -13.25
N ALA A 145 -29.98 -3.65 -11.99
CA ALA A 145 -31.28 -3.18 -11.53
C ALA A 145 -31.72 -1.94 -12.33
N ILE A 146 -30.90 -0.89 -12.42
CA ILE A 146 -31.22 0.30 -13.22
C ILE A 146 -31.53 -0.06 -14.68
N TYR A 147 -30.77 -0.99 -15.27
CA TYR A 147 -31.03 -1.48 -16.63
C TYR A 147 -32.44 -2.05 -16.79
N THR A 148 -32.93 -2.83 -15.83
CA THR A 148 -34.31 -3.35 -15.89
C THR A 148 -35.35 -2.24 -15.85
N PHE A 149 -35.15 -1.21 -15.00
CA PHE A 149 -36.03 -0.05 -14.96
C PHE A 149 -35.98 0.74 -16.27
N ALA A 150 -34.80 0.90 -16.89
CA ALA A 150 -34.64 1.59 -18.16
C ALA A 150 -35.37 0.89 -19.32
N VAL A 151 -35.34 -0.45 -19.36
CA VAL A 151 -36.08 -1.23 -20.35
C VAL A 151 -37.59 -1.04 -20.18
N VAL A 152 -38.10 -1.08 -18.95
CA VAL A 152 -39.53 -0.86 -18.67
C VAL A 152 -39.95 0.55 -19.08
N THR A 153 -39.16 1.58 -18.74
CA THR A 153 -39.44 2.96 -19.15
C THR A 153 -39.47 3.12 -20.66
N PHE A 154 -38.52 2.53 -21.38
CA PHE A 154 -38.48 2.62 -22.84
C PHE A 154 -39.62 1.87 -23.53
N LEU A 155 -40.13 0.78 -22.95
CA LEU A 155 -41.21 0.00 -23.55
C LEU A 155 -42.61 0.51 -23.19
N VAL A 156 -42.80 1.02 -21.96
CA VAL A 156 -44.13 1.38 -21.42
C VAL A 156 -44.35 2.88 -21.38
N PHE A 157 -43.31 3.68 -21.10
CA PHE A 157 -43.43 5.10 -20.80
C PHE A 157 -42.74 6.02 -21.83
N LYS A 158 -42.33 5.49 -22.99
CA LYS A 158 -41.59 6.25 -24.03
C LYS A 158 -42.38 7.41 -24.62
N GLU A 159 -43.66 7.22 -24.94
CA GLU A 159 -44.48 8.25 -25.58
C GLU A 159 -44.68 9.51 -24.72
N PRO A 160 -45.00 9.41 -23.41
CA PRO A 160 -45.11 10.61 -22.59
C PRO A 160 -43.77 11.29 -22.29
N THR A 161 -42.63 10.60 -22.33
CA THR A 161 -41.30 11.24 -22.11
C THR A 161 -40.92 12.24 -23.21
N GLN A 162 -41.58 12.22 -24.37
CA GLN A 162 -41.37 13.20 -25.45
C GLN A 162 -42.39 14.35 -25.46
N ALA A 163 -43.54 14.20 -24.81
CA ALA A 163 -44.69 15.09 -24.95
C ALA A 163 -44.65 16.30 -23.99
N ASP A 164 -43.96 16.17 -22.85
CA ASP A 164 -43.86 17.22 -21.84
C ASP A 164 -42.64 18.12 -22.13
N LYS A 165 -42.94 19.25 -22.77
CA LYS A 165 -42.09 20.38 -23.19
C LYS A 165 -40.76 20.55 -22.42
N GLY A 166 -39.67 20.73 -23.18
CA GLY A 166 -38.58 21.64 -22.77
C GLY A 166 -37.22 21.01 -22.56
N ASP A 167 -36.96 20.42 -21.40
CA ASP A 167 -35.59 20.38 -20.86
C ASP A 167 -35.12 19.00 -20.33
N GLY A 168 -35.91 17.96 -20.53
CA GLY A 168 -35.63 16.60 -20.03
C GLY A 168 -34.65 15.81 -20.88
N PRO A 169 -33.89 14.87 -20.28
CA PRO A 169 -32.98 14.04 -21.04
C PRO A 169 -33.74 13.23 -22.11
N PRO A 170 -33.35 13.35 -23.40
CA PRO A 170 -34.15 12.82 -24.50
C PRO A 170 -34.17 11.29 -24.49
N CYS A 171 -35.33 10.67 -24.27
CA CYS A 171 -35.50 9.20 -24.35
C CYS A 171 -35.96 8.72 -25.74
N ALA A 172 -35.44 9.31 -26.82
CA ALA A 172 -35.85 8.96 -28.19
C ALA A 172 -35.31 7.59 -28.63
N THR A 173 -34.07 7.27 -28.23
CA THR A 173 -33.42 5.99 -28.49
C THR A 173 -33.23 5.20 -27.20
N PHE A 174 -33.17 3.87 -27.31
CA PHE A 174 -32.89 3.00 -26.16
C PHE A 174 -31.57 3.38 -25.46
N TYR A 175 -30.54 3.73 -26.23
CA TYR A 175 -29.24 4.15 -25.70
C TYR A 175 -29.32 5.43 -24.87
N GLN A 176 -30.05 6.45 -25.36
CA GLN A 176 -30.23 7.68 -24.59
C GLN A 176 -31.07 7.46 -23.33
N CYS A 177 -32.13 6.64 -23.41
CA CYS A 177 -32.97 6.29 -22.27
C CYS A 177 -32.16 5.52 -21.20
N MET A 178 -31.34 4.56 -21.61
CA MET A 178 -30.43 3.84 -20.72
C MET A 178 -29.40 4.77 -20.07
N GLY A 179 -28.77 5.66 -20.85
CA GLY A 179 -27.81 6.64 -20.33
C GLY A 179 -28.44 7.61 -19.35
N ALA A 180 -29.65 8.10 -19.65
CA ALA A 180 -30.42 8.97 -18.76
C ALA A 180 -30.74 8.26 -17.45
N HIS A 181 -31.29 7.03 -17.51
CA HIS A 181 -31.55 6.21 -16.32
C HIS A 181 -30.31 5.89 -15.50
N MET A 182 -29.16 5.68 -16.15
CA MET A 182 -27.91 5.44 -15.42
C MET A 182 -27.48 6.66 -14.62
N LEU A 183 -27.56 7.86 -15.23
CA LEU A 183 -27.17 9.10 -14.58
C LEU A 183 -28.15 9.49 -13.46
N THR A 184 -29.45 9.53 -13.76
CA THR A 184 -30.49 9.94 -12.80
C THR A 184 -30.78 8.85 -11.77
N GLY A 185 -30.71 7.58 -12.18
CA GLY A 185 -30.92 6.43 -11.30
C GLY A 185 -29.81 6.28 -10.26
N ILE A 186 -28.54 6.49 -10.63
CA ILE A 186 -27.43 6.47 -9.65
C ILE A 186 -27.56 7.64 -8.66
N MET A 187 -28.05 8.80 -9.11
CA MET A 187 -28.35 9.93 -8.22
C MET A 187 -29.56 9.65 -7.31
N GLY A 188 -30.33 8.60 -7.59
CA GLY A 188 -31.47 8.15 -6.78
C GLY A 188 -32.78 8.87 -7.05
N ASP A 189 -32.84 9.66 -8.12
CA ASP A 189 -34.01 10.42 -8.51
C ASP A 189 -34.26 10.33 -10.02
N ILE A 190 -35.12 9.38 -10.40
CA ILE A 190 -35.55 9.20 -11.79
C ILE A 190 -36.75 10.09 -12.16
N SER A 191 -37.29 10.91 -11.23
CA SER A 191 -38.42 11.81 -11.54
C SER A 191 -38.03 12.83 -12.61
N ASN A 192 -36.77 13.29 -12.57
CA ASN A 192 -36.16 14.17 -13.58
C ASN A 192 -36.17 13.59 -15.01
N LEU A 193 -36.40 12.29 -15.18
CA LEU A 193 -36.57 11.68 -16.51
C LEU A 193 -37.89 12.09 -17.17
N PHE A 194 -38.90 12.40 -16.36
CA PHE A 194 -40.26 12.67 -16.80
C PHE A 194 -40.60 14.16 -16.83
N ASN A 195 -39.60 15.05 -16.77
CA ASN A 195 -39.77 16.52 -16.78
C ASN A 195 -40.72 17.06 -15.72
N SER A 196 -40.86 16.33 -14.63
CA SER A 196 -41.69 16.68 -13.50
C SER A 196 -40.81 16.77 -12.28
N ASP A 197 -40.86 17.89 -11.55
CA ASP A 197 -40.50 17.87 -10.14
C ASP A 197 -41.27 16.72 -9.47
N LEU A 198 -40.74 16.16 -8.38
CA LEU A 198 -41.36 15.04 -7.66
C LEU A 198 -42.88 15.26 -7.40
N TRP A 199 -43.31 16.52 -7.31
CA TRP A 199 -44.69 16.95 -7.09
C TRP A 199 -45.56 16.97 -8.35
N ASP A 200 -44.98 17.19 -9.54
CA ASP A 200 -45.69 17.12 -10.84
C ASP A 200 -45.87 15.68 -11.32
N THR A 201 -45.11 14.72 -10.75
CA THR A 201 -45.34 13.29 -11.01
C THR A 201 -46.63 12.76 -10.37
N VAL A 202 -47.28 13.50 -9.47
CA VAL A 202 -48.51 13.08 -8.79
C VAL A 202 -49.70 13.65 -9.56
N PRO A 203 -50.60 12.81 -10.12
CA PRO A 203 -51.77 13.31 -10.84
C PRO A 203 -52.70 14.11 -9.94
N GLU A 204 -53.27 15.20 -10.47
CA GLU A 204 -54.18 16.10 -9.74
C GLU A 204 -55.50 15.40 -9.37
N SER A 205 -55.92 14.39 -10.14
CA SER A 205 -57.11 13.59 -9.87
C SER A 205 -56.88 12.08 -10.07
N VAL A 206 -57.58 11.27 -9.27
CA VAL A 206 -57.54 9.79 -9.35
C VAL A 206 -58.25 9.25 -10.61
N ASN A 207 -58.96 10.10 -11.35
CA ASN A 207 -59.70 9.72 -12.55
C ASN A 207 -58.97 10.08 -13.86
N GLU A 208 -57.84 10.77 -13.80
CA GLU A 208 -56.99 11.02 -14.96
C GLU A 208 -56.03 9.85 -15.22
N ASP A 209 -55.88 9.55 -16.51
CA ASP A 209 -54.94 8.64 -17.17
C ASP A 209 -54.21 7.64 -16.25
N GLY A 210 -54.68 6.39 -16.22
CA GLY A 210 -54.08 5.32 -15.42
C GLY A 210 -52.58 5.07 -15.70
N LEU A 211 -52.07 5.50 -16.87
CA LEU A 211 -50.65 5.45 -17.20
C LEU A 211 -49.83 6.46 -16.36
N GLN A 212 -50.39 7.61 -16.01
CA GLN A 212 -49.74 8.62 -15.17
C GLN A 212 -49.66 8.15 -13.71
N GLN A 213 -50.72 7.52 -13.20
CA GLN A 213 -50.69 6.89 -11.88
C GLN A 213 -49.68 5.73 -11.80
N ALA A 214 -49.63 4.89 -12.83
CA ALA A 214 -48.64 3.81 -12.93
C ALA A 214 -47.21 4.37 -12.95
N ARG A 215 -46.97 5.52 -13.60
CA ARG A 215 -45.67 6.22 -13.59
C ARG A 215 -45.29 6.66 -12.19
N THR A 216 -46.20 7.28 -11.42
CA THR A 216 -45.93 7.72 -10.05
C THR A 216 -45.51 6.55 -9.16
N ILE A 217 -46.26 5.44 -9.22
CA ILE A 217 -45.96 4.22 -8.44
C ILE A 217 -44.59 3.64 -8.84
N PHE A 218 -44.28 3.65 -10.14
CA PHE A 218 -43.00 3.16 -10.67
C PHE A 218 -41.80 4.00 -10.18
N VAL A 219 -41.92 5.34 -10.20
CA VAL A 219 -40.91 6.26 -9.67
C VAL A 219 -40.72 6.07 -8.16
N LEU A 220 -41.81 5.96 -7.39
CA LEU A 220 -41.75 5.70 -5.95
C LEU A 220 -41.12 4.35 -5.61
N PHE A 221 -41.42 3.31 -6.40
CA PHE A 221 -40.84 1.99 -6.23
C PHE A 221 -39.33 2.00 -6.48
N PHE A 222 -38.87 2.69 -7.53
CA PHE A 222 -37.45 2.90 -7.78
C PHE A 222 -36.79 3.66 -6.62
N PHE A 223 -37.39 4.77 -6.19
CA PHE A 223 -36.88 5.59 -5.09
C PHE A 223 -36.69 4.76 -3.82
N MET A 224 -37.67 3.91 -3.47
CA MET A 224 -37.60 3.05 -2.30
C MET A 224 -36.45 2.03 -2.40
N ILE A 225 -36.36 1.32 -3.53
CA ILE A 225 -35.32 0.30 -3.73
C ILE A 225 -33.93 0.93 -3.75
N TRP A 226 -33.75 2.03 -4.49
CA TRP A 226 -32.45 2.66 -4.63
C TRP A 226 -31.99 3.28 -3.30
N ASN A 227 -32.79 4.14 -2.69
CA ASN A 227 -32.36 4.92 -1.53
C ASN A 227 -32.33 4.09 -0.24
N PHE A 228 -33.34 3.24 0.01
CA PHE A 228 -33.39 2.47 1.25
C PHE A 228 -32.58 1.18 1.19
N VAL A 229 -32.48 0.54 0.02
CA VAL A 229 -31.82 -0.77 -0.10
C VAL A 229 -30.44 -0.62 -0.71
N LEU A 230 -30.32 -0.30 -2.00
CA LEU A 230 -29.05 -0.37 -2.72
C LEU A 230 -28.00 0.64 -2.21
N SER A 231 -28.39 1.90 -2.02
CA SER A 231 -27.50 2.97 -1.53
C SER A 231 -27.02 2.71 -0.11
N ASN A 232 -27.91 2.27 0.79
CA ASN A 232 -27.54 1.93 2.16
C ASN A 232 -26.65 0.69 2.25
N ILE A 233 -26.84 -0.31 1.37
CA ILE A 233 -25.93 -1.46 1.27
C ILE A 233 -24.53 -0.98 0.84
N PHE A 234 -24.44 -0.08 -0.14
CA PHE A 234 -23.16 0.46 -0.61
C PHE A 234 -22.38 1.18 0.51
N VAL A 235 -23.04 2.09 1.23
CA VAL A 235 -22.44 2.79 2.37
C VAL A 235 -22.08 1.80 3.50
N GLY A 236 -22.93 0.80 3.75
CA GLY A 236 -22.68 -0.25 4.74
C GLY A 236 -21.43 -1.09 4.43
N LEU A 237 -21.21 -1.44 3.17
CA LEU A 237 -20.01 -2.19 2.74
C LEU A 237 -18.71 -1.39 2.92
N ILE A 238 -18.77 -0.07 2.70
CA ILE A 238 -17.63 0.82 2.94
C ILE A 238 -17.36 0.95 4.44
N ALA A 239 -18.40 1.17 5.25
CA ALA A 239 -18.28 1.26 6.71
C ALA A 239 -17.69 -0.03 7.32
N SER A 240 -18.16 -1.19 6.86
CA SER A 240 -17.63 -2.50 7.29
C SER A 240 -16.14 -2.67 6.96
N ALA A 241 -15.67 -2.13 5.84
CA ALA A 241 -14.25 -2.18 5.48
C ALA A 241 -13.38 -1.38 6.45
N PHE A 242 -13.83 -0.19 6.85
CA PHE A 242 -13.13 0.65 7.83
C PHE A 242 -13.14 0.03 9.22
N GLU A 243 -14.26 -0.59 9.61
CA GLU A 243 -14.37 -1.33 10.87
C GLU A 243 -13.36 -2.49 10.91
N ALA A 244 -13.29 -3.30 9.85
CA ALA A 244 -12.34 -4.40 9.77
C ALA A 244 -10.87 -3.93 9.83
N ILE A 245 -10.53 -2.80 9.21
CA ILE A 245 -9.17 -2.22 9.30
C ILE A 245 -8.86 -1.80 10.74
N ARG A 246 -9.82 -1.17 11.42
CA ARG A 246 -9.64 -0.76 12.81
C ARG A 246 -9.48 -1.98 13.73
N ASP A 247 -10.26 -3.03 13.48
CA ASP A 247 -10.19 -4.27 14.26
C ASP A 247 -8.87 -5.01 14.09
N ASP A 248 -8.30 -5.02 12.88
CA ASP A 248 -6.95 -5.57 12.66
C ASP A 248 -5.90 -4.78 13.46
N GLN A 249 -5.96 -3.44 13.45
CA GLN A 249 -5.03 -2.60 14.22
C GLN A 249 -5.17 -2.80 15.72
N ASN A 250 -6.42 -2.93 16.21
CA ASN A 250 -6.70 -3.22 17.60
C ASN A 250 -6.19 -4.62 17.98
N THR A 251 -6.34 -5.62 17.10
CA THR A 251 -5.85 -6.98 17.32
C THR A 251 -4.32 -7.01 17.41
N ILE A 252 -3.62 -6.36 16.49
CA ILE A 252 -2.15 -6.26 16.50
C ILE A 252 -1.66 -5.56 17.78
N THR A 253 -2.33 -4.47 18.17
CA THR A 253 -1.96 -3.71 19.37
C THR A 253 -2.22 -4.53 20.63
N SER A 254 -3.36 -5.21 20.71
CA SER A 254 -3.72 -6.08 21.83
C SER A 254 -2.75 -7.25 21.96
N ASP A 255 -2.40 -7.93 20.87
CA ASP A 255 -1.46 -9.05 20.86
C ASP A 255 -0.06 -8.61 21.32
N ARG A 256 0.43 -7.47 20.80
CA ARG A 256 1.71 -6.87 21.20
C ARG A 256 1.78 -6.54 22.70
N LEU A 257 0.67 -6.08 23.28
CA LEU A 257 0.62 -5.68 24.69
C LEU A 257 0.32 -6.85 25.64
N SER A 258 -0.37 -7.89 25.16
CA SER A 258 -0.81 -9.01 25.98
C SER A 258 0.13 -10.22 25.94
N LYS A 259 0.95 -10.38 24.89
CA LYS A 259 1.81 -11.55 24.71
C LYS A 259 3.22 -11.17 24.28
N CYS A 260 4.21 -11.95 24.71
CA CYS A 260 5.58 -11.76 24.25
C CYS A 260 5.75 -12.25 22.81
N LEU A 261 6.37 -11.44 21.94
CA LEU A 261 6.63 -11.78 20.53
C LEU A 261 7.46 -13.07 20.34
N ILE A 262 8.35 -13.39 21.28
CA ILE A 262 9.32 -14.49 21.13
C ILE A 262 8.79 -15.81 21.70
N CYS A 263 8.28 -15.78 22.93
CA CYS A 263 7.81 -17.00 23.61
C CYS A 263 6.29 -17.20 23.58
N SER A 264 5.53 -16.22 23.08
CA SER A 264 4.06 -16.28 22.99
C SER A 264 3.35 -16.52 24.32
N GLN A 265 4.01 -16.19 25.44
CA GLN A 265 3.42 -16.30 26.79
C GLN A 265 2.67 -15.03 27.16
N ASP A 266 1.57 -15.20 27.88
CA ASP A 266 0.68 -14.11 28.29
C ASP A 266 1.32 -13.24 29.37
N MET A 267 1.08 -11.93 29.29
CA MET A 267 1.51 -10.89 30.24
C MET A 267 1.12 -11.25 31.67
N TYR A 268 -0.06 -11.85 31.87
CA TYR A 268 -0.57 -12.22 33.17
C TYR A 268 0.39 -13.13 33.95
N LEU A 269 0.96 -14.14 33.29
CA LEU A 269 1.88 -15.10 33.92
C LEU A 269 3.16 -14.42 34.45
N PHE A 270 3.65 -13.41 33.72
CA PHE A 270 4.84 -12.66 34.14
C PHE A 270 4.53 -11.71 35.29
N ASN A 271 3.40 -11.03 35.25
CA ASN A 271 2.98 -10.10 36.30
C ASN A 271 2.64 -10.83 37.62
N GLU A 272 2.15 -12.07 37.55
CA GLU A 272 1.85 -12.87 38.73
C GLU A 272 3.10 -13.50 39.35
N LYS A 273 3.98 -14.10 38.53
CA LYS A 273 5.04 -14.98 39.02
C LYS A 273 6.40 -14.30 39.20
N ILE A 274 6.65 -13.15 38.57
CA ILE A 274 7.99 -12.55 38.48
C ILE A 274 7.99 -11.12 39.01
N GLN A 275 8.96 -10.82 39.89
CA GLN A 275 9.24 -9.44 40.32
C GLN A 275 9.91 -8.70 39.15
N GLY A 276 9.28 -7.62 38.66
CA GLY A 276 9.67 -6.91 37.44
C GLY A 276 8.62 -6.98 36.31
N GLY A 277 7.69 -7.94 36.42
CA GLY A 277 6.55 -8.08 35.52
C GLY A 277 6.92 -8.30 34.05
N PHE A 278 5.96 -8.04 33.19
CA PHE A 278 6.09 -8.27 31.74
C PHE A 278 7.03 -7.30 31.03
N GLU A 279 7.12 -6.05 31.49
CA GLU A 279 7.97 -5.02 30.86
C GLU A 279 9.46 -5.38 30.98
N GLU A 280 9.90 -5.87 32.15
CA GLU A 280 11.27 -6.33 32.32
C GLU A 280 11.58 -7.57 31.46
N HIS A 281 10.61 -8.46 31.30
CA HIS A 281 10.73 -9.62 30.41
C HIS A 281 10.95 -9.19 28.96
N ILE A 282 10.14 -8.27 28.43
CA ILE A 282 10.30 -7.79 27.05
C ILE A 282 11.61 -7.03 26.87
N LEU A 283 12.03 -6.20 27.83
CA LEU A 283 13.20 -5.33 27.64
C LEU A 283 14.55 -6.03 27.84
N LYS A 284 14.66 -6.91 28.84
CA LYS A 284 15.93 -7.52 29.24
C LYS A 284 16.09 -8.98 28.81
N GLN A 285 15.00 -9.75 28.74
CA GLN A 285 15.07 -11.18 28.43
C GLN A 285 14.75 -11.44 26.95
N HIS A 286 13.57 -11.02 26.49
CA HIS A 286 13.06 -11.28 25.14
C HIS A 286 12.88 -9.99 24.32
N ASN A 287 13.92 -9.17 24.27
CA ASN A 287 13.90 -8.00 23.41
C ASN A 287 14.19 -8.41 21.96
N ALA A 288 13.23 -8.13 21.07
CA ALA A 288 13.24 -8.56 19.69
C ALA A 288 14.48 -8.10 18.89
N LEU A 289 15.08 -6.95 19.23
CA LEU A 289 16.25 -6.44 18.52
C LEU A 289 17.51 -7.24 18.84
N TRP A 290 17.66 -7.79 20.05
CA TRP A 290 18.82 -8.63 20.38
C TRP A 290 18.87 -9.90 19.54
N TYR A 291 17.72 -10.47 19.19
CA TYR A 291 17.65 -11.62 18.27
C TYR A 291 18.17 -11.24 16.88
N VAL A 292 17.87 -10.03 16.39
CA VAL A 292 18.39 -9.52 15.11
C VAL A 292 19.89 -9.30 15.18
N PHE A 293 20.39 -8.69 16.27
CA PHE A 293 21.83 -8.51 16.49
C PHE A 293 22.57 -9.83 16.62
N PHE A 294 21.99 -10.82 17.29
CA PHE A 294 22.55 -12.15 17.41
C PHE A 294 22.64 -12.86 16.04
N LEU A 295 21.60 -12.78 15.21
CA LEU A 295 21.65 -13.30 13.84
C LEU A 295 22.68 -12.58 12.97
N HIS A 296 22.89 -11.29 13.19
CA HIS A 296 23.97 -10.55 12.53
C HIS A 296 25.35 -11.00 13.01
N HIS A 297 25.53 -11.18 14.32
CA HIS A 297 26.74 -11.70 14.93
C HIS A 297 27.12 -13.07 14.34
N LEU A 298 26.17 -14.01 14.27
CA LEU A 298 26.38 -15.33 13.64
C LEU A 298 26.75 -15.26 12.15
N ARG A 299 26.48 -14.16 11.45
CA ARG A 299 26.90 -13.98 10.05
C ARG A 299 28.27 -13.32 9.91
N ALA A 300 28.66 -12.49 10.88
CA ALA A 300 29.93 -11.76 10.87
C ALA A 300 31.08 -12.57 11.49
N THR A 301 30.78 -13.42 12.47
CA THR A 301 31.74 -14.27 13.18
C THR A 301 32.04 -15.52 12.34
N ALA A 302 33.32 -15.90 12.29
CA ALA A 302 33.79 -17.11 11.62
C ALA A 302 33.32 -18.38 12.36
N VAL A 303 33.24 -19.50 11.66
CA VAL A 303 32.64 -20.74 12.21
C VAL A 303 33.48 -21.31 13.35
N GLU A 304 34.79 -21.09 13.29
CA GLU A 304 35.79 -21.55 14.27
C GLU A 304 35.68 -20.79 15.61
N ASP A 305 35.14 -19.57 15.58
CA ASP A 305 35.02 -18.70 16.75
C ASP A 305 33.66 -18.86 17.47
N TYR A 306 32.78 -19.76 16.98
CA TYR A 306 31.50 -19.99 17.62
C TYR A 306 31.65 -20.68 18.97
N THR A 307 30.90 -20.19 19.95
CA THR A 307 30.66 -20.91 21.19
C THR A 307 29.82 -22.17 20.94
N GLY A 308 29.81 -23.10 21.90
CA GLY A 308 29.02 -24.33 21.80
C GLY A 308 27.53 -24.06 21.53
N ALA A 309 26.94 -23.06 22.19
CA ALA A 309 25.54 -22.69 21.98
C ALA A 309 25.29 -22.06 20.59
N GLU A 310 26.20 -21.20 20.12
CA GLU A 310 26.11 -20.57 18.81
C GLU A 310 26.20 -21.59 17.67
N SER A 311 27.09 -22.58 17.82
CA SER A 311 27.25 -23.66 16.85
C SER A 311 25.97 -24.48 16.67
N VAL A 312 25.19 -24.69 17.75
CA VAL A 312 23.90 -25.38 17.70
C VAL A 312 22.88 -24.56 16.92
N VAL A 313 22.76 -23.26 17.20
CA VAL A 313 21.81 -22.39 16.48
C VAL A 313 22.20 -22.28 15.01
N ARG A 314 23.49 -22.16 14.71
CA ARG A 314 24.00 -22.16 13.33
C ARG A 314 23.66 -23.45 12.59
N ALA A 315 23.88 -24.61 13.22
CA ALA A 315 23.55 -25.90 12.64
C ALA A 315 22.04 -26.03 12.37
N VAL A 316 21.17 -25.53 13.25
CA VAL A 316 19.72 -25.50 13.02
C VAL A 316 19.39 -24.62 11.80
N LEU A 317 19.98 -23.43 11.71
CA LEU A 317 19.74 -22.50 10.60
C LEU A 317 20.20 -23.04 9.24
N ASP A 318 21.33 -23.74 9.21
CA ASP A 318 21.90 -24.30 7.97
C ASP A 318 21.17 -25.57 7.51
N ASN A 319 20.66 -26.38 8.44
CA ASN A 319 19.90 -27.60 8.13
C ASN A 319 18.41 -27.34 7.87
N ALA A 320 17.90 -26.14 8.17
CA ALA A 320 16.49 -25.81 8.05
C ALA A 320 16.05 -25.72 6.57
N LYS A 321 15.05 -26.53 6.21
CA LYS A 321 14.45 -26.54 4.86
C LYS A 321 13.28 -25.59 4.75
N THR A 322 12.51 -25.44 5.82
CA THR A 322 11.34 -24.54 5.88
C THR A 322 11.59 -23.34 6.80
N THR A 323 10.75 -22.32 6.72
CA THR A 323 10.80 -21.16 7.63
C THR A 323 10.49 -21.55 9.07
N THR A 324 9.66 -22.57 9.29
CA THR A 324 9.30 -23.09 10.61
C THR A 324 10.49 -23.79 11.26
N ASP A 325 11.26 -24.56 10.48
CA ASP A 325 12.48 -25.24 10.97
C ASP A 325 13.56 -24.23 11.41
N LYS A 326 13.62 -23.06 10.77
CA LYS A 326 14.54 -21.98 11.18
C LYS A 326 14.19 -21.40 12.55
N GLY A 327 12.94 -21.52 12.98
CA GLY A 327 12.44 -20.99 14.25
C GLY A 327 12.55 -21.97 15.41
N THR A 328 12.96 -23.22 15.20
CA THR A 328 12.92 -24.27 16.23
C THR A 328 13.81 -23.99 17.45
N TRP A 329 14.86 -23.19 17.29
CA TRP A 329 15.74 -22.78 18.38
C TRP A 329 15.13 -21.68 19.28
N LEU A 330 14.06 -21.02 18.84
CA LEU A 330 13.38 -19.98 19.63
C LEU A 330 12.58 -20.62 20.77
N PRO A 331 12.49 -19.97 21.94
CA PRO A 331 11.78 -20.51 23.10
C PRO A 331 10.26 -20.34 22.98
N VAL A 332 9.64 -20.93 21.96
CA VAL A 332 8.18 -20.85 21.74
C VAL A 332 7.46 -21.56 22.89
N SER A 333 6.48 -20.88 23.49
CA SER A 333 5.72 -21.34 24.65
C SER A 333 6.55 -21.67 25.89
N LYS A 334 7.82 -21.23 25.97
CA LYS A 334 8.70 -21.47 27.11
C LYS A 334 9.36 -20.17 27.54
N SER A 335 9.50 -19.96 28.84
CA SER A 335 10.35 -18.88 29.35
C SER A 335 11.07 -19.35 30.61
N LEU A 336 12.39 -19.17 30.62
CA LEU A 336 13.24 -19.60 31.73
C LEU A 336 12.79 -18.94 33.04
N ALA A 337 12.40 -17.67 32.99
CA ALA A 337 11.95 -16.93 34.16
C ALA A 337 10.67 -17.52 34.78
N VAL A 338 9.69 -17.94 33.96
CA VAL A 338 8.45 -18.54 34.48
C VAL A 338 8.70 -19.95 34.99
N MET A 339 9.56 -20.73 34.32
CA MET A 339 9.94 -22.07 34.77
C MET A 339 10.66 -22.01 36.12
N HIS A 340 11.65 -21.13 36.26
CA HIS A 340 12.39 -20.95 37.51
C HIS A 340 11.50 -20.42 38.64
N ALA A 341 10.59 -19.49 38.35
CA ALA A 341 9.62 -19.02 39.35
C ALA A 341 8.68 -20.15 39.81
N ALA A 342 8.25 -21.03 38.91
CA ALA A 342 7.42 -22.19 39.25
C ALA A 342 8.18 -23.21 40.10
N GLU A 343 9.45 -23.48 39.79
CA GLU A 343 10.31 -24.36 40.59
C GLU A 343 10.52 -23.81 42.01
N LEU A 344 10.78 -22.51 42.15
CA LEU A 344 10.90 -21.86 43.46
C LEU A 344 9.60 -21.89 44.28
N ALA A 345 8.45 -21.78 43.62
CA ALA A 345 7.15 -21.92 44.27
C ALA A 345 6.92 -23.37 44.74
N ALA A 346 7.20 -24.37 43.90
CA ALA A 346 7.09 -25.79 44.26
C ALA A 346 8.03 -26.17 45.43
N ALA A 347 9.25 -25.63 45.44
CA ALA A 347 10.21 -25.83 46.52
C ALA A 347 9.75 -25.22 47.86
N ARG A 348 8.97 -24.13 47.83
CA ARG A 348 8.38 -23.52 49.04
C ARG A 348 7.21 -24.32 49.61
N GLU A 349 6.49 -25.05 48.77
CA GLU A 349 5.32 -25.84 49.16
C GLU A 349 5.67 -27.29 49.57
N GLY A 350 6.95 -27.69 49.49
CA GLY A 350 7.43 -29.01 49.93
C GLY A 350 7.03 -30.17 49.01
N GLY A 351 6.56 -29.88 47.78
CA GLY A 351 6.22 -30.89 46.78
C GLY A 351 7.44 -31.38 45.99
N PRO A 352 7.46 -32.65 45.51
CA PRO A 352 8.58 -33.17 44.74
C PRO A 352 8.71 -32.43 43.40
N ALA A 353 9.95 -32.13 43.00
CA ALA A 353 10.28 -31.41 41.77
C ALA A 353 9.67 -32.08 40.53
N PRO A 354 9.09 -31.31 39.57
CA PRO A 354 8.60 -31.89 38.33
C PRO A 354 9.79 -32.33 37.47
N THR A 355 9.80 -33.62 37.11
CA THR A 355 10.76 -34.25 36.18
C THR A 355 10.51 -33.88 34.74
#